data_AF-A0A350YNF7-F1
#
_entry.id   AF-A0A350YNF7-F1
#
_cell.length_a   1.000
_cell.length_b   1.000
_cell.length_c   1.000
_cell.angle_alpha   90.00
_cell.angle_beta   90.00
_cell.angle_gamma   90.00
#
_symmetry.space_group_name_H-M   'P 1'
#
loop_
_entity.id
_entity.type
_entity.pdbx_description
1 polymer ?
#
loop_
_entity_poly.entity_id
_entity_poly.type
_entity_poly.pdbx_seq_one_letter_code
_entity_poly.pdbx_strand_id
1 'polypeptide(L)'
;MFQILNFIQWNVQPEIFSLGSFAPRWYGVLFAAGFLIGYYIGEKMLKSENVSTKWIDSLFFYIIIATILGARLGHVFFYGWDYYSQH
;
A
#
# COMPACT_ATOMS: atom_id res chain seq x y z
N MET A 1 -25.10 3.06 -35.79
CA MET A 1 -23.70 3.00 -35.32
C MET A 1 -23.73 2.97 -33.80
N PHE A 2 -23.29 1.88 -33.17
CA PHE A 2 -23.42 1.69 -31.72
C PHE A 2 -22.51 2.66 -30.95
N GLN A 3 -23.11 3.69 -30.35
CA GLN A 3 -22.47 4.75 -29.55
C GLN A 3 -21.81 4.23 -28.24
N ILE A 4 -21.99 2.95 -27.91
CA ILE A 4 -21.55 2.32 -26.65
C ILE A 4 -20.02 2.23 -26.52
N LEU A 5 -19.25 2.32 -27.60
CA LEU A 5 -17.78 2.22 -27.58
C LEU A 5 -17.06 3.58 -27.62
N ASN A 6 -17.78 4.70 -27.60
CA ASN A 6 -17.16 6.03 -27.74
C ASN A 6 -16.45 6.50 -26.46
N PHE A 7 -16.83 6.00 -25.29
CA PHE A 7 -16.18 6.32 -24.01
C PHE A 7 -16.46 5.25 -22.96
N ILE A 8 -15.55 5.13 -21.98
CA ILE A 8 -15.70 4.25 -20.82
C ILE A 8 -16.11 5.12 -19.62
N GLN A 9 -17.22 4.79 -18.97
CA GLN A 9 -17.57 5.41 -17.69
C GLN A 9 -16.81 4.72 -16.56
N TRP A 10 -15.88 5.44 -15.94
CA TRP A 10 -15.09 4.96 -14.80
C TRP A 10 -15.69 5.46 -13.48
N ASN A 11 -16.65 4.71 -12.92
CA ASN A 11 -17.40 5.07 -11.70
C ASN A 11 -17.28 4.01 -10.60
N VAL A 12 -16.12 3.35 -10.49
CA VAL A 12 -15.88 2.29 -9.49
C VAL A 12 -15.96 2.87 -8.09
N GLN A 13 -16.78 2.23 -7.23
CA GLN A 13 -16.88 2.61 -5.82
C GLN A 13 -15.54 2.33 -5.11
N PRO A 14 -14.89 3.34 -4.51
CA PRO A 14 -13.56 3.17 -3.90
C PRO A 14 -13.63 2.42 -2.56
N GLU A 15 -14.78 2.46 -1.90
CA GLU A 15 -15.04 1.83 -0.61
C GLU A 15 -15.57 0.40 -0.80
N ILE A 16 -15.09 -0.53 0.02
CA ILE A 16 -15.51 -1.94 -0.04
C ILE A 16 -16.86 -2.10 0.67
N PHE A 17 -16.94 -1.53 1.87
CA PHE A 17 -18.16 -1.38 2.66
C PHE A 17 -17.96 -0.20 3.61
N SER A 18 -19.06 0.27 4.21
CA SER A 18 -19.05 1.36 5.19
C SER A 18 -19.67 0.89 6.52
N LEU A 19 -18.94 1.04 7.61
CA LEU A 19 -19.41 0.83 8.99
C LEU A 19 -19.23 2.13 9.78
N GLY A 20 -20.26 2.99 9.77
CA GLY A 20 -20.18 4.31 10.40
C GLY A 20 -19.10 5.18 9.76
N SER A 21 -18.12 5.63 10.55
CA SER A 21 -16.97 6.41 10.07
C SER A 21 -15.83 5.57 9.48
N PHE A 22 -15.92 4.24 9.53
CA PHE A 22 -14.91 3.34 8.99
C PHE A 22 -15.32 2.81 7.62
N ALA A 23 -14.58 3.20 6.59
CA ALA A 23 -14.78 2.76 5.22
C ALA A 23 -13.45 2.28 4.61
N PRO A 24 -13.11 0.98 4.69
CA PRO A 24 -11.92 0.45 4.04
C PRO A 24 -12.01 0.62 2.52
N ARG A 25 -10.91 1.08 1.92
CA ARG A 25 -10.82 1.37 0.49
C ARG A 25 -10.04 0.29 -0.25
N TRP A 26 -10.41 0.04 -1.50
CA TRP A 26 -9.77 -0.97 -2.35
C TRP A 26 -8.25 -0.78 -2.47
N TYR A 27 -7.78 0.45 -2.61
CA TYR A 27 -6.33 0.70 -2.72
C TYR A 27 -5.56 0.22 -1.49
N GLY A 28 -6.14 0.33 -0.29
CA GLY A 28 -5.50 -0.11 0.95
C GLY A 28 -5.36 -1.63 0.99
N VAL A 29 -6.39 -2.34 0.53
CA VAL A 29 -6.36 -3.81 0.39
C VAL A 29 -5.32 -4.24 -0.65
N LEU A 30 -5.27 -3.57 -1.80
CA LEU A 30 -4.26 -3.86 -2.82
C LEU A 30 -2.84 -3.60 -2.32
N PHE A 31 -2.65 -2.55 -1.51
CA PHE A 31 -1.37 -2.25 -0.89
C PHE A 31 -0.95 -3.34 0.11
N ALA A 32 -1.87 -3.76 0.98
CA ALA A 32 -1.65 -4.87 1.90
C ALA A 32 -1.35 -6.18 1.16
N ALA A 33 -2.07 -6.46 0.06
CA ALA A 33 -1.81 -7.62 -0.78
C ALA A 33 -0.40 -7.57 -1.39
N GLY A 34 0.07 -6.40 -1.84
CA GLY A 34 1.44 -6.21 -2.32
C GLY A 34 2.49 -6.58 -1.27
N PHE A 35 2.31 -6.14 -0.02
CA PHE A 35 3.18 -6.53 1.08
C PHE A 35 3.18 -8.04 1.32
N LEU A 36 2.00 -8.66 1.39
CA LEU A 36 1.88 -10.11 1.65
C LEU A 36 2.49 -10.96 0.53
N ILE A 37 2.28 -10.56 -0.73
CA ILE A 37 2.89 -11.22 -1.88
C ILE A 37 4.41 -11.09 -1.82
N GLY A 38 4.93 -9.90 -1.52
CA GLY A 38 6.37 -9.66 -1.36
C GLY A 38 6.98 -10.52 -0.25
N TYR A 39 6.30 -10.60 0.89
CA TYR A 39 6.69 -11.48 2.01
C TYR A 39 6.74 -12.94 1.57
N TYR A 40 5.67 -13.44 0.93
CA TYR A 40 5.59 -14.83 0.49
C TYR A 40 6.71 -15.20 -0.49
N ILE A 41 7.01 -14.31 -1.45
CA ILE A 41 8.11 -14.51 -2.40
C ILE A 41 9.45 -14.56 -1.66
N GLY A 42 9.72 -13.59 -0.77
CA GLY A 42 10.96 -13.54 0.01
C GLY A 42 11.13 -14.75 0.91
N GLU A 43 10.06 -15.19 1.58
CA GLU A 43 10.07 -16.38 2.42
C GLU A 43 10.39 -17.64 1.59
N LYS A 44 9.79 -17.77 0.41
CA LYS A 44 10.07 -18.88 -0.52
C LYS A 44 11.53 -18.89 -0.98
N MET A 45 12.11 -17.73 -1.26
CA MET A 45 13.53 -17.59 -1.62
C MET A 45 14.44 -18.06 -0.48
N LEU A 46 14.23 -17.55 0.75
CA LEU A 46 15.05 -17.94 1.90
C LEU A 46 14.94 -19.45 2.20
N LYS A 47 13.74 -20.02 2.12
CA LYS A 47 13.54 -21.47 2.27
C LYS A 47 14.31 -22.26 1.22
N SER A 48 14.34 -21.81 -0.04
CA SER A 48 15.06 -22.49 -1.11
C SER A 48 16.58 -22.50 -0.92
N GLU A 49 17.11 -21.48 -0.24
CA GLU A 49 18.54 -21.34 0.07
C GLU A 49 18.91 -21.92 1.45
N ASN A 50 17.97 -22.56 2.16
CA ASN A 50 18.14 -23.03 3.55
C ASN A 50 18.56 -21.92 4.53
N VAL A 51 18.13 -20.69 4.27
CA VAL A 51 18.34 -19.53 5.15
C VAL A 51 17.15 -19.39 6.11
N SER A 52 17.43 -18.91 7.33
CA SER A 52 16.38 -18.69 8.33
C SER A 52 15.35 -17.66 7.87
N THR A 53 14.06 -18.02 7.93
CA THR A 53 12.94 -17.13 7.60
C THR A 53 12.75 -15.98 8.60
N LYS A 54 13.40 -16.03 9.78
CA LYS A 54 13.34 -14.93 10.76
C LYS A 54 13.79 -13.59 10.17
N TRP A 55 14.70 -13.61 9.20
CA TRP A 55 15.15 -12.41 8.52
C TRP A 55 14.04 -11.73 7.71
N ILE A 56 13.21 -12.50 6.99
CA ILE A 56 12.09 -11.93 6.24
C ILE A 56 11.00 -11.41 7.19
N ASP A 57 10.78 -12.07 8.33
CA ASP A 57 9.85 -11.60 9.35
C ASP A 57 10.24 -10.22 9.88
N SER A 58 11.50 -10.07 10.32
CA SER A 58 12.01 -8.78 10.78
C SER A 58 11.96 -7.73 9.68
N LEU A 59 12.42 -8.06 8.49
CA LEU A 59 12.44 -7.14 7.35
C LEU A 59 11.02 -6.66 6.98
N PHE A 60 10.03 -7.54 7.02
CA PHE A 60 8.64 -7.22 6.71
C PHE A 60 8.08 -6.12 7.63
N PHE A 61 8.30 -6.26 8.94
CA PHE A 61 7.89 -5.23 9.90
C PHE A 61 8.63 -3.91 9.68
N TYR A 62 9.94 -3.95 9.42
CA TYR A 62 10.70 -2.74 9.09
C TYR A 62 10.17 -2.06 7.84
N ILE A 63 9.85 -2.82 6.79
CA ILE A 63 9.30 -2.28 5.54
C ILE A 63 7.96 -1.60 5.76
N ILE A 64 7.03 -2.20 6.52
CA ILE A 64 5.72 -1.59 6.81
C ILE A 64 5.91 -0.24 7.52
N ILE A 65 6.70 -0.22 8.60
CA ILE A 65 6.95 0.98 9.40
C ILE A 65 7.63 2.05 8.54
N ALA A 66 8.70 1.69 7.83
CA ALA A 66 9.44 2.58 6.96
C ALA A 66 8.56 3.15 5.84
N THR A 67 7.61 2.37 5.31
CA THR A 67 6.69 2.83 4.28
C THR A 67 5.73 3.89 4.82
N ILE A 68 5.12 3.65 6.00
CA ILE A 68 4.19 4.60 6.60
C ILE A 68 4.91 5.90 6.98
N LEU A 69 6.05 5.77 7.68
CA LEU A 69 6.86 6.92 8.09
C LEU A 69 7.40 7.67 6.88
N GLY A 70 7.96 6.95 5.90
CA GLY A 70 8.50 7.52 4.68
C GLY A 70 7.45 8.25 3.85
N ALA A 71 6.25 7.67 3.69
CA ALA A 71 5.15 8.36 2.99
C ALA A 71 4.75 9.65 3.71
N ARG A 72 4.72 9.65 5.06
CA ARG A 72 4.37 10.84 5.83
C ARG A 72 5.44 11.91 5.76
N LEU A 73 6.70 11.53 5.96
CA LEU A 73 7.83 12.44 5.84
C LEU A 73 7.93 12.99 4.41
N GLY A 74 7.72 12.16 3.41
CA GLY A 74 7.67 12.59 2.01
C GLY A 74 6.57 13.63 1.76
N HIS A 75 5.36 13.40 2.29
CA HIS A 75 4.31 14.41 2.24
C HIS A 75 4.75 15.72 2.90
N VAL A 76 5.33 15.66 4.10
CA VAL A 76 5.76 16.83 4.86
C VAL A 76 6.85 17.61 4.13
N PHE A 77 7.93 16.97 3.72
CA PHE A 77 9.09 17.63 3.14
C PHE A 77 8.92 18.04 1.68
N PHE A 78 8.19 17.26 0.88
CA PHE A 78 8.07 17.52 -0.56
C PHE A 78 6.78 18.25 -0.95
N TYR A 79 5.69 18.09 -0.20
CA TYR A 79 4.37 18.64 -0.58
C TYR A 79 3.82 19.64 0.42
N GLY A 80 4.15 19.51 1.71
CA GLY A 80 3.60 20.33 2.79
C GLY A 80 4.59 21.31 3.41
N TRP A 81 5.81 21.45 2.87
CA TRP A 81 6.91 22.11 3.56
C TRP A 81 6.58 23.56 3.96
N ASP A 82 5.89 24.30 3.10
CA ASP A 82 5.48 25.68 3.38
C ASP A 82 4.65 25.80 4.67
N TYR A 83 3.79 24.83 4.94
CA TYR A 83 2.97 24.79 6.16
C TYR A 83 3.75 24.27 7.38
N TYR A 84 4.45 23.14 7.22
CA TYR A 84 5.13 22.45 8.33
C TYR A 84 6.43 23.13 8.79
N SER A 85 7.04 23.99 7.97
CA SER A 85 8.22 24.75 8.37
C SER A 85 7.91 25.93 9.29
N GLN A 86 6.63 26.33 9.37
CA GLN A 86 6.18 27.53 10.10
C GLN A 86 5.45 27.21 11.42
N HIS A 87 5.21 25.92 11.71
CA HIS A 87 4.49 25.43 12.89
C HIS A 87 5.23 24.23 13.49
#